data_AF-A0A437JRB0-F1
#
_entry.id   AF-A0A437JRB0-F1
#
_cell.length_a   1.000
_cell.length_b   1.000
_cell.length_c   1.000
_cell.angle_alpha   90.00
_cell.angle_beta   90.00
_cell.angle_gamma   90.00
#
_symmetry.space_group_name_H-M   'P 1'
#
loop_
_entity.id
_entity.type
_entity.pdbx_description
1 polymer ?
#
loop_
_entity_poly.entity_id
_entity_poly.type
_entity_poly.pdbx_seq_one_letter_code
_entity_poly.pdbx_strand_id
1 'polypeptide(L)'
;MSTFHATLGALVILITGPLHAATSEAESSNALDAYERGHYALAYALWARQADAGEAEAARLALQMYRYGPQLYGQAFVISSSQRQRWLHVASGALAGAERFATASH
;
A
#
# COMPACT_ATOMS: atom_id res chain seq x y z
N MET A 1 -5.91 -62.50 23.06
CA MET A 1 -5.15 -62.07 21.87
C MET A 1 -5.46 -60.58 21.68
N SER A 2 -4.78 -59.68 22.41
CA SER A 2 -3.52 -59.01 22.03
C SER A 2 -3.70 -58.15 20.76
N THR A 3 -4.03 -56.86 20.90
CA THR A 3 -3.13 -55.66 20.82
C THR A 3 -2.47 -55.43 19.46
N PHE A 4 -2.72 -54.27 18.83
CA PHE A 4 -1.72 -53.21 18.64
C PHE A 4 -2.36 -51.91 18.11
N HIS A 5 -2.06 -50.79 18.80
CA HIS A 5 -2.34 -49.42 18.40
C HIS A 5 -1.52 -49.03 17.16
N ALA A 6 -2.12 -48.27 16.24
CA ALA A 6 -1.40 -47.43 15.30
C ALA A 6 -1.75 -45.96 15.58
N THR A 7 -0.87 -45.34 16.35
CA THR A 7 -0.70 -43.89 16.50
C THR A 7 -0.17 -43.24 15.22
N LEU A 8 -0.36 -41.91 15.13
CA LEU A 8 0.18 -40.95 14.16
C LEU A 8 -0.61 -40.82 12.84
N GLY A 9 -1.02 -39.65 12.37
CA GLY A 9 -0.65 -38.29 12.77
C GLY A 9 -1.84 -37.34 12.66
N ALA A 10 -1.90 -36.42 13.60
CA ALA A 10 -2.75 -35.24 13.53
C ALA A 10 -2.36 -34.43 12.30
N LEU A 11 -3.17 -34.49 11.25
CA LEU A 11 -3.14 -33.49 10.19
C LEU A 11 -3.81 -32.22 10.77
N VAL A 12 -3.00 -31.38 11.41
CA VAL A 12 -3.39 -30.00 11.71
C VAL A 12 -3.49 -29.29 10.38
N ILE A 13 -4.69 -29.33 9.79
CA ILE A 13 -5.01 -28.46 8.67
C ILE A 13 -5.24 -27.06 9.24
N LEU A 14 -4.16 -26.30 9.38
CA LEU A 14 -4.19 -24.85 9.54
C LEU A 14 -4.64 -24.24 8.20
N ILE A 15 -5.93 -24.34 7.85
CA ILE A 15 -6.52 -23.45 6.84
C ILE A 15 -6.95 -22.18 7.58
N THR A 16 -5.98 -21.31 7.75
CA THR A 16 -6.15 -19.86 7.87
C THR A 16 -7.35 -19.42 7.01
N GLY A 17 -8.30 -18.71 7.64
CA GLY A 17 -9.67 -18.50 7.15
C GLY A 17 -9.81 -17.88 5.75
N PRO A 18 -11.06 -17.75 5.25
CA PRO A 18 -11.32 -17.26 3.91
C PRO A 18 -11.09 -15.75 3.85
N LEU A 19 -9.84 -15.31 3.76
CA LEU A 19 -9.49 -14.02 3.17
C LEU A 19 -9.46 -14.19 1.64
N HIS A 20 -10.57 -14.62 1.04
CA HIS A 20 -10.66 -14.79 -0.42
C HIS A 20 -11.92 -14.16 -1.04
N ALA A 21 -12.59 -13.26 -0.30
CA ALA A 21 -13.77 -12.56 -0.79
C ALA A 21 -13.56 -11.03 -0.90
N ALA A 22 -12.38 -10.59 -1.37
CA ALA A 22 -12.09 -9.18 -1.63
C ALA A 22 -11.56 -8.92 -3.05
N THR A 23 -11.70 -9.88 -3.97
CA THR A 23 -11.05 -9.86 -5.29
C THR A 23 -12.01 -9.64 -6.46
N SER A 24 -13.15 -8.97 -6.26
CA SER A 24 -14.08 -8.66 -7.37
C SER A 24 -14.39 -7.18 -7.58
N GLU A 25 -14.13 -6.29 -6.62
CA GLU A 25 -14.31 -4.82 -6.81
C GLU A 25 -12.98 -4.09 -7.14
N ALA A 26 -11.86 -4.80 -7.11
CA ALA A 26 -10.54 -4.23 -7.34
C ALA A 26 -10.20 -4.01 -8.82
N GLU A 27 -11.02 -4.49 -9.75
CA GLU A 27 -10.65 -4.56 -11.18
C GLU A 27 -10.73 -3.24 -11.94
N SER A 28 -11.38 -2.21 -11.39
CA SER A 28 -11.45 -0.87 -12.01
C SER A 28 -11.28 0.28 -11.01
N SER A 29 -10.54 0.09 -9.91
CA SER A 29 -10.42 1.14 -8.90
C SER A 29 -9.21 2.03 -9.15
N ASN A 30 -9.45 3.29 -9.52
CA ASN A 30 -8.47 4.36 -9.39
C ASN A 30 -8.17 4.58 -7.90
N ALA A 31 -6.93 4.95 -7.54
CA ALA A 31 -6.54 5.25 -6.17
C ALA A 31 -7.38 6.40 -5.57
N LEU A 32 -7.72 7.40 -6.38
CA LEU A 32 -8.58 8.51 -5.96
C LEU A 32 -10.00 8.04 -5.65
N ASP A 33 -10.55 7.17 -6.49
CA ASP A 33 -11.89 6.61 -6.32
C ASP A 33 -11.99 5.71 -5.07
N ALA A 34 -10.93 4.93 -4.78
CA ALA A 34 -10.81 4.21 -3.52
C ALA A 34 -10.73 5.18 -2.32
N TYR A 35 -10.02 6.30 -2.47
CA TYR A 35 -9.88 7.30 -1.42
C TYR A 35 -11.21 8.00 -1.11
N GLU A 36 -11.96 8.41 -2.14
CA GLU A 36 -13.24 9.09 -2.02
C GLU A 36 -14.31 8.20 -1.38
N ARG A 37 -14.26 6.89 -1.61
CA ARG A 37 -15.13 5.90 -0.92
C ARG A 37 -14.68 5.56 0.50
N GLY A 38 -13.59 6.15 1.00
CA GLY A 38 -13.04 5.82 2.32
C GLY A 38 -12.29 4.48 2.39
N HIS A 39 -12.01 3.85 1.25
CA HIS A 39 -11.20 2.64 1.15
C HIS A 39 -9.69 2.98 1.23
N TYR A 40 -9.29 3.63 2.32
CA TYR A 40 -7.95 4.21 2.46
C TYR A 40 -6.81 3.19 2.37
N ALA A 41 -7.02 1.94 2.81
CA ALA A 41 -6.04 0.87 2.65
C ALA A 41 -5.77 0.52 1.18
N LEU A 42 -6.83 0.44 0.37
CA LEU A 42 -6.73 0.19 -1.06
C LEU A 42 -6.12 1.40 -1.79
N ALA A 43 -6.57 2.61 -1.47
CA ALA A 43 -6.02 3.85 -2.02
C ALA A 43 -4.50 3.94 -1.77
N TYR A 44 -4.07 3.68 -0.54
CA TYR A 44 -2.66 3.62 -0.18
C TYR A 44 -1.90 2.57 -0.98
N ALA A 45 -2.40 1.34 -1.10
CA ALA A 45 -1.73 0.28 -1.86
C ALA A 45 -1.55 0.65 -3.35
N LEU A 46 -2.55 1.29 -3.95
CA LEU A 46 -2.50 1.76 -5.34
C LEU A 46 -1.48 2.89 -5.51
N TRP A 47 -1.50 3.92 -4.64
CA TRP A 47 -0.51 4.99 -4.68
C TRP A 47 0.90 4.51 -4.35
N ALA A 48 1.06 3.57 -3.42
CA ALA A 48 2.36 2.98 -3.09
C ALA A 48 2.98 2.29 -4.33
N ARG A 49 2.18 1.52 -5.07
CA ARG A 49 2.62 0.89 -6.33
C ARG A 49 3.02 1.93 -7.38
N GLN A 50 2.25 3.01 -7.53
CA GLN A 50 2.56 4.11 -8.45
C GLN A 50 3.82 4.89 -8.02
N ALA A 51 3.98 5.13 -6.72
CA ALA A 51 5.16 5.76 -6.14
C ALA A 51 6.43 4.92 -6.37
N ASP A 52 6.32 3.60 -6.22
CA ASP A 52 7.39 2.66 -6.56
C ASP A 52 7.71 2.64 -8.07
N ALA A 53 6.74 2.96 -8.93
CA ALA A 53 6.95 3.17 -10.37
C ALA A 53 7.56 4.55 -10.72
N GLY A 54 7.72 5.45 -9.75
CA GLY A 54 8.31 6.78 -9.95
C GLY A 54 7.29 7.91 -10.17
N GLU A 55 6.00 7.67 -9.93
CA GLU A 55 4.99 8.72 -10.01
C GLU A 55 5.08 9.66 -8.80
N ALA A 56 5.50 10.90 -9.04
CA ALA A 56 5.80 11.85 -7.97
C ALA A 56 4.59 12.25 -7.13
N GLU A 57 3.42 12.40 -7.76
CA GLU A 57 2.21 12.76 -7.03
C GLU A 57 1.73 11.61 -6.13
N ALA A 58 1.75 10.38 -6.66
CA ALA A 58 1.45 9.19 -5.86
C ALA A 58 2.43 9.03 -4.69
N ALA A 59 3.72 9.32 -4.89
CA ALA A 59 4.72 9.29 -3.83
C ALA A 59 4.40 10.30 -2.70
N ARG A 60 3.94 11.51 -3.05
CA ARG A 60 3.53 12.52 -2.06
C ARG A 60 2.32 12.04 -1.25
N LEU A 61 1.29 11.55 -1.93
CA LEU A 61 0.06 11.06 -1.29
C LEU A 61 0.36 9.87 -0.38
N ALA A 62 1.13 8.89 -0.84
CA ALA A 62 1.53 7.75 -0.02
C ALA A 62 2.37 8.15 1.21
N LEU A 63 3.29 9.13 1.06
CA LEU A 63 4.07 9.68 2.18
C LEU A 63 3.19 10.46 3.18
N GLN A 64 2.18 11.19 2.70
CA GLN A 64 1.22 11.87 3.55
C GLN A 64 0.40 10.87 4.36
N MET A 65 -0.12 9.82 3.70
CA MET A 65 -0.85 8.74 4.37
C MET A 65 0.01 8.04 5.41
N TYR A 66 1.27 7.72 5.09
CA TYR A 66 2.21 7.17 6.06
C TYR A 66 2.38 8.09 7.29
N ARG A 67 2.55 9.40 7.08
CA ARG A 67 2.82 10.36 8.17
C ARG A 67 1.60 10.62 9.06
N TYR A 68 0.43 10.77 8.45
CA TYR A 68 -0.79 11.20 9.12
C TYR A 68 -1.84 10.09 9.26
N GLY A 69 -1.46 8.86 8.94
CA GLY A 69 -2.24 7.63 9.02
C GLY A 69 -3.20 7.59 10.22
N PRO A 70 -2.66 7.52 11.44
CA PRO A 70 -3.47 7.40 12.65
C PRO A 70 -4.45 8.58 12.86
N GLN A 71 -4.07 9.79 12.45
CA GLN A 71 -4.85 11.00 12.70
C GLN A 71 -5.97 11.20 11.66
N LEU A 72 -5.70 10.95 10.38
CA LEU A 72 -6.63 11.23 9.28
C LEU A 72 -7.45 10.00 8.87
N TYR A 73 -6.88 8.79 9.01
CA TYR A 73 -7.44 7.57 8.45
C TYR A 73 -7.69 6.48 9.51
N GLY A 74 -7.40 6.76 10.79
CA GLY A 74 -7.56 5.82 11.91
C GLY A 74 -6.68 4.57 11.81
N GLN A 75 -5.68 4.56 10.92
CA GLN A 75 -4.83 3.40 10.66
C GLN A 75 -3.40 3.81 10.34
N ALA A 76 -2.42 3.01 10.76
CA ALA A 76 -1.03 3.22 10.39
C ALA A 76 -0.73 2.52 9.06
N PHE A 77 0.02 3.19 8.20
CA PHE A 77 0.58 2.60 6.99
C PHE A 77 2.07 2.33 7.21
N VAL A 78 2.56 1.24 6.63
CA VAL A 78 3.94 0.79 6.83
C VAL A 78 4.74 1.02 5.57
N ILE A 79 5.90 1.65 5.70
CA ILE A 79 6.90 1.77 4.63
C ILE A 79 8.24 1.28 5.15
N SER A 80 9.04 0.67 4.28
CA SER A 80 10.44 0.39 4.60
C SER A 80 11.29 1.66 4.46
N SER A 81 12.44 1.71 5.15
CA SER A 81 13.36 2.85 5.06
C SER A 81 13.82 3.12 3.62
N SER A 82 14.07 2.07 2.83
CA SER A 82 14.49 2.21 1.43
C SER A 82 13.36 2.73 0.54
N GLN A 83 12.13 2.27 0.74
CA GLN A 83 10.95 2.76 0.03
C GLN A 83 10.70 4.23 0.34
N ARG A 84 10.79 4.61 1.63
CA ARG A 84 10.70 6.00 2.08
C ARG A 84 11.70 6.91 1.37
N GLN A 85 12.97 6.51 1.31
CA GLN A 85 14.02 7.29 0.66
C GLN A 85 13.76 7.47 -0.83
N ARG A 86 13.36 6.41 -1.55
CA ARG A 86 13.00 6.49 -2.97
C ARG A 86 11.85 7.46 -3.19
N TRP A 87 10.77 7.34 -2.41
CA TRP A 87 9.59 8.19 -2.58
C TRP A 87 9.89 9.66 -2.27
N LEU A 88 10.70 9.95 -1.24
CA LEU A 88 11.15 11.31 -0.94
C LEU A 88 11.96 11.90 -2.10
N HIS A 89 12.85 11.10 -2.70
CA HIS A 89 13.65 11.54 -3.85
C HIS A 89 12.76 11.88 -5.07
N VAL A 90 11.83 10.98 -5.42
CA VAL A 90 10.91 11.19 -6.54
C VAL A 90 10.01 12.42 -6.31
N ALA A 91 9.42 12.54 -5.11
CA ALA A 91 8.50 13.64 -4.77
C ALA A 91 9.17 15.03 -4.83
N SER A 92 10.43 15.11 -4.37
CA SER A 92 11.24 16.34 -4.37
C SER A 92 11.77 16.71 -5.75
N GLY A 93 12.16 15.73 -6.58
CA GLY A 93 12.59 15.97 -7.96
C GLY A 93 11.53 16.66 -8.81
N ALA A 94 10.26 16.31 -8.62
CA ALA A 94 9.14 16.95 -9.32
C ALA A 94 8.92 18.42 -8.91
N LEU A 95 9.13 18.76 -7.63
CA LEU A 95 9.03 20.16 -7.16
C LEU A 95 10.14 21.02 -7.77
N ALA A 96 11.38 20.53 -7.74
CA ALA A 96 12.51 21.22 -8.35
C ALA A 96 12.36 21.37 -9.88
N GLY A 97 11.71 20.41 -10.54
CA GLY A 97 11.31 20.54 -11.95
C GLY A 97 10.36 21.71 -12.17
N ALA A 98 9.26 21.76 -11.43
CA ALA A 98 8.23 22.79 -11.56
C ALA A 98 8.77 24.21 -11.32
N GLU A 99 9.62 24.41 -10.30
CA GLU A 99 10.23 25.71 -10.01
C GLU A 99 11.12 26.22 -11.15
N ARG A 100 11.92 25.34 -11.76
CA ARG A 100 12.80 25.71 -12.89
C ARG A 100 12.02 26.17 -14.12
N PHE A 101 10.88 25.56 -14.41
CA PHE A 101 10.01 25.99 -15.51
C PHE A 101 9.33 27.34 -15.21
N ALA A 102 8.95 27.59 -13.95
CA ALA A 102 8.36 28.86 -13.53
C ALA A 102 9.35 30.03 -13.64
N THR A 103 10.64 29.81 -13.34
CA THR A 103 11.67 30.86 -13.43
C THR A 103 12.19 31.11 -14.85
N ALA A 104 12.04 30.17 -15.78
CA ALA A 104 12.54 30.28 -17.16
C ALA A 104 11.59 31.01 -18.13
N SER A 105 10.41 31.43 -17.65
CA SER A 105 9.36 32.08 -18.46
C SER A 105 9.29 33.61 -18.27
N HIS A 106 10.37 34.24 -17.82
CA HIS A 106 10.54 35.69 -17.67
C HIS A 106 11.68 36.19 -18.56
#